data_AF-A0A2J4XV78-F1
#
_entry.id   AF-A0A2J4XV78-F1
#
_cell.length_a   1.000
_cell.length_b   1.000
_cell.length_c   1.000
_cell.angle_alpha   90.00
_cell.angle_beta   90.00
_cell.angle_gamma   90.00
#
_symmetry.space_group_name_H-M   'P 1'
#
loop_
_entity.id
_entity.type
_entity.pdbx_description
1 polymer ?
#
loop_
_entity_poly.entity_id
_entity_poly.type
_entity_poly.pdbx_seq_one_letter_code
_entity_poly.pdbx_strand_id
1 'polypeptide(L)'
;IPIWKEELCTQCNHCVAACPHSAIRAKVVSPDAMENAPASLHSLDVKSRDMRGQKYVLQVAPEDCTGCNLCVEVCPAKDRQNPEIKAINMMSRLEHVEEEKVNYDYFLNLPEMDRSKLERIDIRTSQLISPLFEYSGACSGCGETPYIKLLTQLYGDRMLIANATGCSSIYGGNLPSTPYTTDA
;
A
#
# COMPACT_ATOMS: atom_id res chain seq x y z
N ILE A 1 3.17 12.88 5.18
CA ILE A 1 2.73 11.63 4.51
C ILE A 1 3.63 11.37 3.30
N PRO A 2 3.80 10.11 2.86
CA PRO A 2 4.55 9.80 1.65
C PRO A 2 3.81 10.30 0.41
N ILE A 3 4.46 11.13 -0.40
CA ILE A 3 3.97 11.60 -1.70
C ILE A 3 4.81 10.94 -2.80
N TRP A 4 4.11 10.46 -3.83
CA TRP A 4 4.70 9.71 -4.94
C TRP A 4 5.26 10.64 -6.01
N LYS A 5 6.44 10.29 -6.53
CA LYS A 5 7.05 10.86 -7.74
C LYS A 5 7.14 9.74 -8.78
N GLU A 6 6.13 9.67 -9.63
CA GLU A 6 5.92 8.55 -10.54
C GLU A 6 7.07 8.36 -11.54
N GLU A 7 7.75 9.44 -11.95
CA GLU A 7 8.79 9.37 -12.99
C GLU A 7 10.01 8.56 -12.54
N LEU A 8 10.27 8.53 -11.24
CA LEU A 8 11.37 7.78 -10.64
C LEU A 8 10.97 6.33 -10.30
N CYS A 9 9.67 6.03 -10.26
CA CYS A 9 9.18 4.78 -9.67
C CYS A 9 9.54 3.54 -10.50
N THR A 10 10.07 2.52 -9.84
CA THR A 10 10.41 1.23 -10.45
C THR A 10 9.31 0.17 -10.34
N GLN A 11 8.17 0.49 -9.69
CA GLN A 11 7.05 -0.43 -9.46
C GLN A 11 7.47 -1.73 -8.72
N CYS A 12 8.35 -1.59 -7.71
CA CYS A 12 8.89 -2.71 -6.94
C CYS A 12 8.05 -3.09 -5.70
N ASN A 13 7.11 -2.22 -5.29
CA ASN A 13 6.25 -2.37 -4.11
C ASN A 13 6.94 -2.56 -2.75
N HIS A 14 8.24 -2.26 -2.62
CA HIS A 14 8.91 -2.30 -1.32
C HIS A 14 8.28 -1.33 -0.30
N CYS A 15 7.84 -0.15 -0.75
CA CYS A 15 7.16 0.83 0.09
C CYS A 15 5.84 0.28 0.67
N VAL A 16 5.08 -0.48 -0.11
CA VAL A 16 3.84 -1.14 0.30
C VAL A 16 4.13 -2.29 1.28
N ALA A 17 5.15 -3.09 0.99
CA ALA A 17 5.56 -4.20 1.84
C ALA A 17 6.04 -3.73 3.22
N ALA A 18 6.80 -2.64 3.27
CA ALA A 18 7.35 -2.10 4.51
C ALA A 18 6.34 -1.33 5.36
N CYS A 19 5.17 -0.98 4.83
CA CYS A 19 4.19 -0.18 5.56
C CYS A 19 3.56 -0.99 6.71
N PRO A 20 3.74 -0.55 7.98
CA PRO A 20 3.19 -1.27 9.12
C PRO A 20 1.69 -1.08 9.33
N HIS A 21 1.05 -0.19 8.58
CA HIS A 21 -0.36 0.16 8.76
C HIS A 21 -1.20 -0.03 7.50
N SER A 22 -0.63 -0.61 6.43
CA SER A 22 -1.29 -0.69 5.11
C SER A 22 -1.73 0.69 4.58
N ALA A 23 -1.07 1.77 5.02
CA ALA A 23 -1.40 3.15 4.67
C ALA A 23 -0.77 3.62 3.35
N ILE A 24 -0.03 2.76 2.65
CA ILE A 24 0.36 2.96 1.25
C ILE A 24 0.16 1.63 0.52
N ARG A 25 -0.58 1.65 -0.59
CA ARG A 25 -1.00 0.47 -1.33
C ARG A 25 -0.83 0.67 -2.82
N ALA A 26 -0.68 -0.43 -3.55
CA ALA A 26 -0.62 -0.41 -4.99
C ALA A 26 -1.74 -1.26 -5.58
N LYS A 27 -2.33 -0.79 -6.68
CA LYS A 27 -3.26 -1.54 -7.52
C LYS A 27 -2.74 -1.57 -8.95
N VAL A 28 -3.07 -2.65 -9.65
CA VAL A 28 -2.90 -2.76 -11.10
C VAL A 28 -4.28 -2.95 -11.71
N VAL A 29 -4.67 -2.04 -12.58
CA VAL A 29 -6.04 -1.92 -13.10
C VAL A 29 -6.06 -1.68 -14.61
N SER A 30 -7.20 -1.93 -15.25
CA SER A 30 -7.36 -1.62 -16.67
C SER A 30 -7.29 -0.11 -16.92
N PRO A 31 -6.86 0.33 -18.11
CA PRO A 31 -6.92 1.74 -18.49
C PRO A 31 -8.32 2.35 -18.32
N ASP A 32 -9.36 1.59 -18.68
CA ASP A 32 -10.76 2.02 -18.57
C ASP A 32 -11.17 2.37 -17.12
N ALA A 33 -10.61 1.65 -16.13
CA ALA A 33 -10.87 1.93 -14.71
C ALA A 33 -10.28 3.27 -14.25
N MET A 34 -9.41 3.90 -15.05
CA MET A 34 -8.79 5.19 -14.76
C MET A 34 -9.40 6.37 -15.54
N GLU A 35 -10.39 6.14 -16.41
CA GLU A 35 -10.99 7.21 -17.22
C GLU A 35 -11.62 8.33 -16.39
N ASN A 36 -12.24 7.97 -15.25
CA ASN A 36 -12.89 8.90 -14.34
C ASN A 36 -12.04 9.25 -13.11
N ALA A 37 -10.75 8.93 -13.15
CA ALA A 37 -9.84 9.22 -12.05
C ALA A 37 -9.70 10.74 -11.84
N PRO A 38 -9.56 11.20 -10.58
CA PRO A 38 -9.18 12.58 -10.31
C PRO A 38 -7.90 12.96 -11.06
N ALA A 39 -7.80 14.20 -11.52
CA ALA A 39 -6.61 14.67 -12.25
C ALA A 39 -5.32 14.59 -11.42
N SER A 40 -5.45 14.62 -10.09
CA SER A 40 -4.37 14.45 -9.10
C SER A 40 -4.03 12.98 -8.81
N LEU A 41 -4.83 12.02 -9.28
CA LEU A 41 -4.53 10.60 -9.07
C LEU A 41 -3.62 10.11 -10.19
N HIS A 42 -2.33 10.09 -9.89
CA HIS A 42 -1.30 9.67 -10.84
C HIS A 42 -1.35 8.16 -11.11
N SER A 43 -0.94 7.76 -12.31
CA SER A 43 -0.75 6.35 -12.68
C SER A 43 0.37 6.19 -13.69
N LEU A 44 0.94 4.99 -13.77
CA LEU A 44 1.96 4.62 -14.74
C LEU A 44 1.51 3.41 -15.56
N ASP A 45 2.03 3.25 -16.77
CA ASP A 45 1.93 1.96 -17.45
C ASP A 45 2.74 0.90 -16.69
N VAL A 46 2.16 -0.30 -16.53
CA VAL A 46 2.86 -1.41 -15.87
C VAL A 46 4.08 -1.82 -16.69
N LYS A 47 5.23 -1.90 -16.03
CA LYS A 47 6.53 -2.29 -16.63
C LYS A 47 6.68 -3.80 -16.80
N SER A 48 5.93 -4.59 -16.03
CA SER A 48 6.05 -6.05 -16.03
C SER A 48 5.36 -6.68 -17.24
N ARG A 49 5.96 -7.74 -17.81
CA ARG A 49 5.49 -8.36 -19.06
C ARG A 49 4.15 -9.08 -18.90
N ASP A 50 3.95 -9.72 -17.76
CA ASP A 50 2.76 -10.48 -17.35
C ASP A 50 1.50 -9.61 -17.16
N MET A 51 1.67 -8.30 -16.99
CA MET A 51 0.58 -7.34 -16.77
C MET A 51 0.64 -6.15 -17.75
N ARG A 52 1.22 -6.36 -18.94
CA ARG A 52 1.38 -5.30 -19.94
C ARG A 52 0.02 -4.77 -20.39
N GLY A 53 -0.07 -3.45 -20.59
CA GLY A 53 -1.31 -2.77 -20.99
C GLY A 53 -2.22 -2.35 -19.83
N GLN A 54 -1.85 -2.70 -18.59
CA GLN A 54 -2.51 -2.26 -17.38
C GLN A 54 -1.86 -0.97 -16.84
N LYS A 55 -2.58 -0.27 -15.96
CA LYS A 55 -2.12 0.89 -15.19
C LYS A 55 -1.74 0.48 -13.78
N TYR A 56 -0.60 0.97 -13.31
CA TYR A 56 -0.12 0.88 -11.95
C TYR A 56 -0.47 2.17 -11.21
N VAL A 57 -1.14 2.04 -10.07
CA VAL A 57 -1.53 3.14 -9.19
C VAL A 57 -0.93 2.87 -7.81
N LEU A 58 -0.22 3.84 -7.24
CA LEU A 58 0.33 3.77 -5.89
C LEU A 58 -0.23 4.93 -5.09
N GLN A 59 -0.95 4.61 -4.02
CA GLN A 59 -1.72 5.61 -3.29
C GLN A 59 -1.51 5.48 -1.79
N VAL A 60 -1.40 6.64 -1.12
CA VAL A 60 -1.36 6.75 0.33
C VAL A 60 -2.77 6.94 0.89
N ALA A 61 -3.07 6.32 2.02
CA ALA A 61 -4.20 6.65 2.87
C ALA A 61 -3.76 7.78 3.82
N PRO A 62 -4.08 9.06 3.54
CA PRO A 62 -3.46 10.19 4.23
C PRO A 62 -3.93 10.35 5.69
N GLU A 63 -5.06 9.76 6.04
CA GLU A 63 -5.63 9.80 7.40
C GLU A 63 -5.10 8.68 8.29
N ASP A 64 -4.68 7.55 7.70
CA ASP A 64 -4.15 6.40 8.44
C ASP A 64 -2.62 6.32 8.45
N CYS A 65 -1.94 7.13 7.63
CA CYS A 65 -0.49 7.17 7.61
C CYS A 65 0.08 7.78 8.91
N THR A 66 0.88 7.00 9.64
CA THR A 66 1.52 7.45 10.90
C THR A 66 2.80 8.25 10.71
N GLY A 67 3.25 8.47 9.46
CA GLY A 67 4.46 9.24 9.16
C GLY A 67 5.79 8.58 9.56
N CYS A 68 5.85 7.25 9.70
CA CYS A 68 7.06 6.53 10.15
C CYS A 68 8.27 6.54 9.21
N ASN A 69 8.15 7.10 8.00
CA ASN A 69 9.21 7.20 6.98
C ASN A 69 9.76 5.87 6.40
N LEU A 70 9.34 4.70 6.90
CA LEU A 70 9.87 3.41 6.43
C LEU A 70 9.71 3.18 4.93
N CYS A 71 8.58 3.59 4.33
CA CYS A 71 8.33 3.46 2.90
C CYS A 71 9.32 4.25 2.03
N VAL A 72 9.81 5.39 2.52
CA VAL A 72 10.85 6.21 1.88
C VAL A 72 12.22 5.57 2.09
N GLU A 73 12.51 5.07 3.28
CA GLU A 73 13.80 4.42 3.59
C GLU A 73 14.06 3.22 2.69
N VAL A 74 13.06 2.34 2.51
CA VAL A 74 13.18 1.14 1.67
C VAL A 74 13.11 1.41 0.17
N CYS A 75 12.79 2.64 -0.26
CA CYS A 75 12.66 2.97 -1.67
C CYS A 75 14.04 2.92 -2.35
N PRO A 76 14.27 2.00 -3.31
CA PRO A 76 15.58 1.89 -3.96
C PRO A 76 15.76 2.93 -5.08
N ALA A 77 14.68 3.54 -5.54
CA ALA A 77 14.68 4.47 -6.67
C ALA A 77 14.98 5.89 -6.20
N LYS A 78 16.01 6.49 -6.80
CA LYS A 78 16.52 7.82 -6.50
C LYS A 78 16.71 8.63 -7.78
N ASP A 79 16.56 9.93 -7.69
CA ASP A 79 16.91 10.84 -8.77
C ASP A 79 18.42 10.79 -9.05
N ARG A 80 18.80 10.93 -10.32
CA ARG A 80 20.20 10.84 -10.75
C ARG A 80 21.00 12.09 -10.42
N GLN A 81 20.36 13.26 -10.39
CA GLN A 81 21.00 14.54 -10.13
C GLN A 81 21.01 14.84 -8.64
N ASN A 82 19.95 14.47 -7.91
CA ASN A 82 19.83 14.66 -6.48
C ASN A 82 19.37 13.37 -5.75
N PRO A 83 20.31 12.57 -5.20
CA PRO A 83 20.00 11.31 -4.52
C PRO A 83 19.10 11.41 -3.27
N GLU A 84 18.91 12.62 -2.73
CA GLU A 84 17.96 12.87 -1.63
C GLU A 84 16.50 12.74 -2.10
N ILE A 85 16.24 12.97 -3.39
CA ILE A 85 14.91 12.81 -3.98
C ILE A 85 14.74 11.33 -4.36
N LYS A 86 13.77 10.67 -3.72
CA LYS A 86 13.38 9.28 -4.03
C LYS A 86 12.08 9.25 -4.82
N ALA A 87 11.65 8.06 -5.26
CA ALA A 87 10.32 7.91 -5.87
C ALA A 87 9.16 8.11 -4.89
N ILE A 88 9.40 8.02 -3.57
CA ILE A 88 8.44 8.34 -2.52
C ILE A 88 9.15 9.25 -1.52
N ASN A 89 8.54 10.37 -1.14
CA ASN A 89 9.16 11.36 -0.24
C ASN A 89 8.17 11.79 0.84
N MET A 90 8.66 12.06 2.05
CA MET A 90 7.80 12.60 3.11
C MET A 90 7.53 14.08 2.88
N MET A 91 6.25 14.44 2.78
CA MET A 91 5.77 15.81 2.68
C MET A 91 4.78 16.16 3.80
N SER A 92 4.46 17.43 3.94
CA SER A 92 3.51 17.93 4.94
C SER A 92 2.13 17.30 4.75
N ARG A 93 1.55 16.73 5.82
CA ARG A 93 0.17 16.22 5.74
C ARG A 93 -0.83 17.35 5.50
N LEU A 94 -0.63 18.52 6.12
CA LEU A 94 -1.57 19.63 6.04
C LEU A 94 -1.71 20.20 4.62
N GLU A 95 -0.65 20.11 3.83
CA GLU A 95 -0.63 20.62 2.44
C GLU A 95 -1.26 19.63 1.45
N HIS A 96 -1.26 18.33 1.78
CA HIS A 96 -1.61 17.27 0.84
C HIS A 96 -2.86 16.46 1.23
N VAL A 97 -3.35 16.54 2.47
CA VAL A 97 -4.42 15.64 2.97
C VAL A 97 -5.71 15.74 2.16
N GLU A 98 -6.17 16.95 1.80
CA GLU A 98 -7.44 17.10 1.09
C GLU A 98 -7.41 16.47 -0.31
N GLU A 99 -6.32 16.66 -1.05
CA GLU A 99 -6.11 16.05 -2.37
C GLU A 99 -5.98 14.53 -2.26
N GLU A 100 -5.14 14.06 -1.35
CA GLU A 100 -4.88 12.62 -1.20
C GLU A 100 -6.08 11.86 -0.65
N LYS A 101 -7.01 12.52 0.05
CA LYS A 101 -8.29 11.91 0.47
C LYS A 101 -9.16 11.60 -0.74
N VAL A 102 -9.34 12.56 -1.65
CA VAL A 102 -10.10 12.38 -2.90
C VAL A 102 -9.46 11.28 -3.76
N ASN A 103 -8.13 11.29 -3.87
CA ASN A 103 -7.38 10.24 -4.57
C ASN A 103 -7.57 8.87 -3.92
N TYR A 104 -7.52 8.79 -2.59
CA TYR A 104 -7.67 7.55 -1.85
C TYR A 104 -9.09 6.97 -1.95
N ASP A 105 -10.12 7.81 -1.90
CA ASP A 105 -11.51 7.40 -2.09
C ASP A 105 -11.72 6.77 -3.48
N TYR A 106 -11.16 7.37 -4.54
CA TYR A 106 -11.19 6.75 -5.86
C TYR A 106 -10.40 5.44 -5.90
N PHE A 107 -9.19 5.42 -5.31
CA PHE A 107 -8.34 4.23 -5.24
C PHE A 107 -9.02 3.05 -4.53
N LEU A 108 -9.79 3.29 -3.48
CA LEU A 108 -10.56 2.25 -2.80
C LEU A 108 -11.61 1.62 -3.72
N ASN A 109 -12.23 2.40 -4.60
CA ASN A 109 -13.24 1.93 -5.56
C ASN A 109 -12.65 1.23 -6.81
N LEU A 110 -11.33 1.29 -7.01
CA LEU A 110 -10.67 0.54 -8.09
C LEU A 110 -10.78 -0.98 -7.87
N PRO A 111 -10.89 -1.79 -8.95
CA PRO A 111 -10.99 -3.23 -8.82
C PRO A 111 -9.75 -3.83 -8.15
N GLU A 112 -9.99 -4.83 -7.30
CA GLU A 112 -8.94 -5.59 -6.64
C GLU A 112 -8.31 -6.62 -7.60
N MET A 113 -7.04 -6.98 -7.34
CA MET A 113 -6.34 -7.98 -8.13
C MET A 113 -6.86 -9.38 -7.84
N ASP A 114 -7.30 -10.08 -8.89
CA ASP A 114 -7.62 -11.50 -8.80
C ASP A 114 -6.33 -12.30 -8.59
N ARG A 115 -6.20 -12.93 -7.42
CA ARG A 115 -5.03 -13.73 -7.01
C ARG A 115 -4.70 -14.84 -8.02
N SER A 116 -5.71 -15.39 -8.71
CA SER A 116 -5.50 -16.46 -9.70
C SER A 116 -4.79 -16.01 -10.97
N LYS A 117 -4.76 -14.70 -11.24
CA LYS A 117 -4.09 -14.10 -12.40
C LYS A 117 -2.61 -13.82 -12.18
N LEU A 118 -2.11 -13.97 -10.95
CA LEU A 118 -0.69 -13.77 -10.64
C LEU A 118 0.11 -15.01 -11.04
N GLU A 119 0.96 -14.90 -12.07
CA GLU A 119 1.82 -16.00 -12.52
C GLU A 119 2.82 -16.46 -11.44
N ARG A 120 3.21 -15.56 -10.54
CA ARG A 120 4.14 -15.83 -9.46
C ARG A 120 3.87 -14.96 -8.25
N ILE A 121 4.20 -15.48 -7.08
CA ILE A 121 4.19 -14.73 -5.82
C ILE A 121 5.63 -14.39 -5.43
N ASP A 122 5.96 -13.10 -5.50
CA ASP A 122 7.19 -12.53 -4.98
C ASP A 122 6.86 -11.28 -4.15
N ILE A 123 7.89 -10.58 -3.63
CA ILE A 123 7.67 -9.36 -2.85
C ILE A 123 6.86 -8.33 -3.64
N ARG A 124 7.04 -8.21 -4.95
CA ARG A 124 6.35 -7.22 -5.77
C ARG A 124 4.89 -7.59 -5.97
N THR A 125 4.61 -8.82 -6.41
CA THR A 125 3.24 -9.25 -6.78
C THR A 125 2.36 -9.52 -5.56
N SER A 126 2.93 -10.01 -4.46
CA SER A 126 2.18 -10.18 -3.20
C SER A 126 1.57 -8.87 -2.69
N GLN A 127 2.22 -7.73 -2.96
CA GLN A 127 1.73 -6.42 -2.55
C GLN A 127 0.57 -5.88 -3.40
N LEU A 128 0.24 -6.53 -4.52
CA LEU A 128 -0.96 -6.22 -5.32
C LEU A 128 -2.21 -6.92 -4.81
N ILE A 129 -2.05 -7.87 -3.89
CA ILE A 129 -3.17 -8.56 -3.23
C ILE A 129 -3.66 -7.68 -2.09
N SER A 130 -4.98 -7.55 -1.96
CA SER A 130 -5.61 -6.74 -0.90
C SER A 130 -5.14 -7.22 0.49
N PRO A 131 -4.61 -6.32 1.34
CA PRO A 131 -4.24 -6.66 2.71
C PRO A 131 -5.49 -6.82 3.58
N LEU A 132 -5.58 -7.91 4.35
CA LEU A 132 -6.68 -8.11 5.30
C LEU A 132 -6.29 -7.75 6.74
N PHE A 133 -5.25 -6.94 6.88
CA PHE A 133 -4.81 -6.34 8.13
C PHE A 133 -4.36 -4.90 7.84
N GLU A 134 -5.09 -3.93 8.35
CA GLU A 134 -4.95 -2.52 8.01
C GLU A 134 -5.23 -1.62 9.20
N TYR A 135 -4.55 -0.47 9.27
CA TYR A 135 -4.87 0.63 10.20
C TYR A 135 -4.88 0.26 11.69
N SER A 136 -4.06 -0.72 12.08
CA SER A 136 -3.95 -1.15 13.48
C SER A 136 -3.47 -0.04 14.41
N GLY A 137 -3.80 -0.16 15.70
CA GLY A 137 -3.30 0.72 16.76
C GLY A 137 -1.82 0.51 17.12
N ALA A 138 -1.04 -0.15 16.27
CA ALA A 138 0.38 -0.38 16.50
C ALA A 138 1.20 0.92 16.42
N CYS A 139 2.36 0.96 17.08
CA CYS A 139 3.26 2.10 17.06
C CYS A 139 3.68 2.50 15.63
N SER A 140 4.01 3.78 15.44
CA SER A 140 4.62 4.26 14.20
C SER A 140 5.93 3.51 13.94
N GLY A 141 6.02 2.81 12.79
CA GLY A 141 7.19 1.99 12.46
C GLY A 141 7.24 0.64 13.18
N CYS A 142 6.10 0.09 13.62
CA CYS A 142 6.05 -1.22 14.26
C CYS A 142 6.72 -2.31 13.41
N GLY A 143 7.58 -3.11 14.04
CA GLY A 143 8.29 -4.22 13.39
C GLY A 143 7.46 -5.50 13.22
N GLU A 144 6.26 -5.59 13.78
CA GLU A 144 5.45 -6.83 13.75
C GLU A 144 4.42 -6.82 12.61
N THR A 145 3.72 -5.71 12.44
CA THR A 145 2.52 -5.65 11.57
C THR A 145 2.77 -5.84 10.07
N PRO A 146 3.93 -5.48 9.47
CA PRO A 146 4.21 -5.85 8.08
C PRO A 146 4.17 -7.36 7.82
N TYR A 147 4.57 -8.16 8.82
CA TYR A 147 4.53 -9.63 8.71
C TYR A 147 3.11 -10.17 8.75
N ILE A 148 2.27 -9.67 9.65
CA ILE A 148 0.84 -10.05 9.72
C ILE A 148 0.13 -9.65 8.43
N LYS A 149 0.35 -8.42 7.95
CA LYS A 149 -0.17 -7.93 6.67
C LYS A 149 0.21 -8.85 5.50
N LEU A 150 1.47 -9.26 5.40
CA LEU A 150 1.90 -10.18 4.35
C LEU A 150 1.24 -11.57 4.50
N LEU A 151 1.14 -12.09 5.71
CA LEU A 151 0.46 -13.37 5.97
C LEU A 151 -1.01 -13.32 5.53
N THR A 152 -1.73 -12.23 5.82
CA THR A 152 -3.12 -12.09 5.40
C THR A 152 -3.27 -11.91 3.88
N GLN A 153 -2.32 -11.25 3.21
CA GLN A 153 -2.29 -11.18 1.75
C GLN A 153 -2.12 -12.57 1.10
N LEU A 154 -1.35 -13.46 1.71
CA LEU A 154 -1.08 -14.79 1.15
C LEU A 154 -2.15 -15.83 1.49
N TYR A 155 -2.72 -15.76 2.70
CA TYR A 155 -3.56 -16.84 3.24
C TYR A 155 -4.83 -16.36 3.96
N GLY A 156 -5.12 -15.06 3.96
CA GLY A 156 -6.19 -14.48 4.76
C GLY A 156 -7.61 -14.99 4.47
N ASP A 157 -7.84 -15.54 3.27
CA ASP A 157 -9.10 -16.15 2.82
C ASP A 157 -9.44 -17.46 3.57
N ARG A 158 -8.45 -18.10 4.18
CA ARG A 158 -8.58 -19.44 4.78
C ARG A 158 -7.78 -19.64 6.05
N MET A 159 -7.29 -18.55 6.65
CA MET A 159 -6.46 -18.58 7.85
C MET A 159 -7.33 -18.39 9.10
N LEU A 160 -7.03 -19.15 10.15
CA LEU A 160 -7.52 -18.91 11.50
C LEU A 160 -6.36 -18.45 12.38
N ILE A 161 -6.54 -17.36 13.13
CA ILE A 161 -5.50 -16.79 14.00
C ILE A 161 -5.89 -17.03 15.47
N ALA A 162 -5.07 -17.82 16.18
CA ALA A 162 -5.08 -17.88 17.64
C ALA A 162 -3.94 -17.00 18.16
N ASN A 163 -4.28 -15.81 18.66
CA ASN A 163 -3.29 -14.78 19.01
C ASN A 163 -3.07 -14.72 20.53
N ALA A 164 -1.84 -14.96 20.97
CA ALA A 164 -1.48 -14.88 22.39
C ALA A 164 -1.54 -13.43 22.89
N THR A 165 -1.68 -13.25 24.20
CA THR A 165 -1.64 -11.93 24.83
C THR A 165 -0.27 -11.28 24.63
N GLY A 166 -0.26 -10.05 24.11
CA GLY A 166 0.95 -9.27 23.84
C GLY A 166 0.62 -8.05 22.98
N CYS A 167 1.64 -7.38 22.42
CA CYS A 167 1.42 -6.26 21.49
C CYS A 167 0.45 -6.66 20.37
N SER A 168 0.62 -7.87 19.81
CA SER A 168 -0.23 -8.40 18.76
C SER A 168 -1.70 -8.52 19.13
N SER A 169 -2.05 -8.84 20.38
CA SER A 169 -3.45 -8.86 20.81
C SER A 169 -4.00 -7.45 21.04
N ILE A 170 -3.15 -6.50 21.43
CA ILE A 170 -3.57 -5.11 21.68
C ILE A 170 -3.81 -4.38 20.36
N TYR A 171 -2.82 -4.29 19.47
CA TYR A 171 -3.06 -3.61 18.21
C TYR A 171 -3.99 -4.40 17.29
N GLY A 172 -4.12 -5.72 17.49
CA GLY A 172 -4.92 -6.63 16.67
C GLY A 172 -6.37 -6.82 17.14
N GLY A 173 -6.74 -6.37 18.33
CA GLY A 173 -8.06 -6.68 18.92
C GLY A 173 -8.48 -5.80 20.10
N ASN A 174 -8.01 -4.55 20.18
CA ASN A 174 -8.46 -3.62 21.22
C ASN A 174 -9.75 -2.89 20.79
N LEU A 175 -10.89 -3.42 21.25
CA LEU A 175 -12.21 -2.88 20.96
C LEU A 175 -12.32 -1.39 21.36
N PRO A 176 -13.05 -0.57 20.57
CA PRO A 176 -13.95 -0.96 19.49
C PRO A 176 -13.28 -1.13 18.11
N SER A 177 -11.96 -0.97 17.99
CA SER A 177 -11.26 -1.04 16.70
C SER A 177 -10.71 -2.43 16.43
N THR A 178 -10.93 -2.94 15.21
CA THR A 178 -10.37 -4.21 14.73
C THR A 178 -9.69 -4.00 13.37
N PRO A 179 -8.36 -4.19 13.27
CA PRO A 179 -7.63 -4.00 12.01
C PRO A 179 -7.74 -5.16 11.01
N TYR A 180 -8.25 -6.32 11.46
CA TYR A 180 -8.55 -7.43 10.58
C TYR A 180 -9.84 -7.12 9.81
N THR A 181 -9.79 -7.29 8.49
CA THR A 181 -10.91 -7.02 7.58
C THR A 181 -11.17 -8.24 6.69
N THR A 182 -12.21 -8.20 5.85
CA THR A 182 -12.53 -9.23 4.87
C THR A 182 -12.15 -8.78 3.46
N ASP A 183 -12.00 -9.73 2.55
CA ASP A 183 -12.01 -9.40 1.13
C ASP A 183 -13.42 -8.96 0.69
N ALA A 184 -13.46 -8.36 -0.50
CA ALA A 184 -14.69 -7.89 -1.17
C ALA A 184 -15.26 -8.97 -2.10
#